data_AF-A0A1W9RFY6-F1
#
_entry.id   AF-A0A1W9RFY6-F1
#
_cell.length_a   1.000
_cell.length_b   1.000
_cell.length_c   1.000
_cell.angle_alpha   90.00
_cell.angle_beta   90.00
_cell.angle_gamma   90.00
#
_symmetry.space_group_name_H-M   'P 1'
#
loop_
_entity.id
_entity.type
_entity.pdbx_description
1 polymer ?
#
loop_
_entity_poly.entity_id
_entity_poly.type
_entity_poly.pdbx_seq_one_letter_code
_entity_poly.pdbx_strand_id
1 'polypeptide(L)'
;MHKSPNVIEVQGTLVKVKMTNFDWNPWEEYALKDEDGNLTILIGNKAELLKDYLGRELVVKGLVKPPLSCKGKKTPTIEIKDFTLIENTDRGD
;
A
#
# COMPACT_ATOMS: atom_id res chain seq x y z
N MET A 1 1.24 -5.02 -29.49
CA MET A 1 1.43 -3.82 -28.65
C MET A 1 1.81 -4.26 -27.24
N HIS A 2 3.10 -4.30 -26.92
CA HIS A 2 3.54 -4.49 -25.53
C HIS A 2 3.25 -3.18 -24.79
N LYS A 3 2.09 -3.08 -24.13
CA LYS A 3 1.87 -1.99 -23.17
C LYS A 3 2.92 -2.17 -22.08
N SER A 4 3.87 -1.23 -22.01
CA SER A 4 4.77 -1.12 -20.87
C SER A 4 3.94 -1.24 -19.59
N PRO A 5 4.38 -2.03 -18.60
CA PRO A 5 3.64 -2.12 -17.35
C PRO A 5 3.57 -0.69 -16.78
N ASN A 6 2.36 -0.16 -16.61
CA ASN A 6 2.13 1.16 -16.02
C ASN A 6 2.54 1.09 -14.55
N VAL A 7 3.82 1.37 -14.29
CA VAL A 7 4.34 1.59 -12.95
C VAL A 7 3.89 2.97 -12.51
N ILE A 8 3.26 3.05 -11.35
CA ILE A 8 2.86 4.30 -10.72
C ILE A 8 3.56 4.43 -9.37
N GLU A 9 3.62 5.67 -8.89
CA GLU A 9 4.11 6.00 -7.56
C GLU A 9 2.96 6.57 -6.74
N VAL A 10 2.81 6.10 -5.52
CA VAL A 10 1.77 6.57 -4.58
C VAL A 10 2.42 6.81 -3.24
N GLN A 11 2.18 8.00 -2.69
CA GLN A 11 2.62 8.37 -1.35
C GLN A 11 1.47 8.21 -0.36
N GLY A 12 1.79 7.86 0.87
CA GLY A 12 0.84 7.92 1.97
C GLY A 12 1.37 7.27 3.24
N THR A 13 0.58 7.37 4.29
CA THR A 13 0.87 6.72 5.57
C THR A 13 0.50 5.25 5.49
N LEU A 14 1.42 4.36 5.84
CA LEU A 14 1.16 2.93 5.89
C LEU A 14 0.21 2.59 7.04
N VAL A 15 -0.93 1.97 6.71
CA VAL A 15 -1.92 1.51 7.68
C VAL A 15 -2.26 0.04 7.46
N LYS A 16 -2.60 -0.65 8.54
CA LYS A 16 -3.12 -2.02 8.46
C LYS A 16 -4.62 -1.97 8.20
N VAL A 17 -5.09 -2.73 7.22
CA VAL A 17 -6.50 -2.87 6.89
C VAL A 17 -6.95 -4.30 7.08
N LYS A 18 -8.20 -4.48 7.50
CA LYS A 18 -8.84 -5.80 7.55
C LYS A 18 -9.73 -5.92 6.32
N MET A 19 -9.36 -6.74 5.33
CA MET A 19 -10.35 -7.07 4.30
C MET A 19 -11.45 -7.96 4.88
N THR A 20 -12.59 -7.87 4.24
CA THR A 20 -13.85 -8.48 4.69
C THR A 20 -14.04 -9.90 4.13
N ASN A 21 -13.11 -10.41 3.32
CA ASN A 21 -13.43 -11.51 2.39
C ASN A 21 -12.60 -12.80 2.50
N PHE A 22 -11.67 -12.95 3.44
CA PHE A 22 -10.92 -14.21 3.58
C PHE A 22 -10.72 -14.62 5.04
N ASP A 23 -11.60 -15.47 5.55
CA ASP A 23 -11.50 -16.12 6.87
C ASP A 23 -10.29 -17.08 6.99
N TRP A 24 -9.66 -17.45 5.87
CA TRP A 24 -8.61 -18.50 5.81
C TRP A 24 -7.18 -17.96 5.60
N ASN A 25 -7.00 -16.68 5.29
CA ASN A 25 -5.70 -16.13 4.91
C ASN A 25 -5.19 -15.12 5.97
N PRO A 26 -4.23 -15.49 6.83
CA PRO A 26 -3.72 -14.64 7.91
C PRO A 26 -2.73 -13.56 7.42
N TRP A 27 -2.82 -13.16 6.16
CA TRP A 27 -1.89 -12.18 5.59
C TRP A 27 -2.31 -10.80 6.10
N GLU A 28 -1.40 -10.13 6.80
CA GLU A 28 -1.61 -8.76 7.25
C GLU A 28 -1.70 -7.88 6.00
N GLU A 29 -2.89 -7.35 5.72
CA GLU A 29 -3.09 -6.50 4.55
C GLU A 29 -2.78 -5.05 4.90
N TYR A 30 -1.93 -4.44 4.08
CA TYR A 30 -1.49 -3.08 4.24
C TYR A 30 -2.12 -2.19 3.17
N ALA A 31 -2.35 -0.93 3.52
CA ALA A 31 -2.78 0.09 2.60
C ALA A 31 -1.99 1.38 2.86
N LEU A 32 -1.83 2.20 1.82
CA LEU A 32 -1.46 3.59 2.01
C LEU A 32 -2.73 4.41 2.25
N LYS A 33 -2.70 5.20 3.31
CA LYS A 33 -3.68 6.24 3.58
C LYS A 33 -3.09 7.58 3.14
N ASP A 34 -3.74 8.19 2.17
CA ASP A 34 -3.45 9.54 1.69
C ASP A 34 -3.99 10.62 2.67
N GLU A 35 -3.60 11.88 2.47
CA GLU A 35 -4.01 13.04 3.27
C GLU A 35 -5.54 13.23 3.31
N ASP A 36 -6.25 12.94 2.21
CA ASP A 36 -7.73 12.97 2.15
C ASP A 36 -8.37 11.77 2.87
N GLY A 37 -7.57 10.84 3.39
CA GLY A 37 -8.02 9.61 4.04
C GLY A 37 -8.42 8.50 3.06
N ASN A 38 -8.12 8.68 1.77
CA ASN A 38 -8.30 7.64 0.75
C ASN A 38 -7.32 6.49 0.98
N LEU A 39 -7.80 5.26 0.78
CA LEU A 39 -7.00 4.05 0.95
C LEU A 39 -6.57 3.51 -0.40
N THR A 40 -5.31 3.09 -0.49
CA THR A 40 -4.77 2.32 -1.61
C THR A 40 -4.19 1.02 -1.10
N ILE A 41 -4.80 -0.10 -1.48
CA ILE A 41 -4.39 -1.44 -1.04
C ILE A 41 -3.04 -1.78 -1.65
N LEU A 42 -2.15 -2.31 -0.81
CA LEU A 42 -0.84 -2.78 -1.21
C LEU A 42 -0.81 -4.31 -1.20
N ILE A 43 -0.41 -4.92 -2.32
CA ILE A 43 -0.31 -6.37 -2.47
C ILE A 43 1.06 -6.82 -3.02
N GLY A 44 1.31 -8.12 -2.96
CA GLY A 44 2.52 -8.76 -3.47
C GLY A 44 3.51 -9.13 -2.37
N ASN A 45 4.54 -9.89 -2.72
CA ASN A 45 5.47 -10.49 -1.75
C ASN A 45 6.25 -9.45 -0.93
N LYS A 46 6.47 -8.25 -1.48
CA LYS A 46 7.13 -7.16 -0.73
C LYS A 46 6.23 -6.51 0.33
N ALA A 47 4.93 -6.78 0.34
CA ALA A 47 4.01 -6.24 1.35
C ALA A 47 4.37 -6.72 2.76
N GLU A 48 4.93 -7.93 2.90
CA GLU A 48 5.36 -8.45 4.20
C GLU A 48 6.49 -7.61 4.82
N LEU A 49 7.35 -7.02 3.99
CA LEU A 49 8.43 -6.13 4.43
C LEU A 49 7.92 -4.81 4.99
N LEU A 50 6.65 -4.45 4.74
CA LEU A 50 6.06 -3.20 5.19
C LEU A 50 5.67 -3.23 6.68
N LYS A 51 5.63 -4.41 7.29
CA LYS A 51 5.23 -4.58 8.69
C LYS A 51 5.99 -3.67 9.66
N ASP A 52 7.29 -3.55 9.48
CA ASP A 52 8.17 -2.74 10.34
C ASP A 52 7.99 -1.22 10.15
N TYR A 53 7.24 -0.81 9.12
CA TYR A 53 7.02 0.60 8.76
C TYR A 53 5.59 1.06 9.02
N LEU A 54 4.81 0.29 9.79
CA LEU A 54 3.43 0.65 10.12
C LEU A 54 3.35 2.04 10.76
N GLY A 55 2.45 2.88 10.26
CA GLY A 55 2.27 4.25 10.73
C GLY A 55 3.30 5.26 10.20
N ARG A 56 4.26 4.81 9.38
CA ARG A 56 5.21 5.70 8.69
C ARG A 56 4.68 6.11 7.33
N GLU A 57 5.15 7.27 6.86
CA GLU A 57 4.87 7.73 5.50
C GLU A 57 5.87 7.14 4.51
N LEU A 58 5.36 6.59 3.41
CA LEU A 58 6.15 5.92 2.39
C LEU A 58 5.73 6.42 1.01
N VAL A 59 6.67 6.37 0.07
CA VAL A 59 6.36 6.35 -1.37
C VAL A 59 6.47 4.91 -1.85
N VAL A 60 5.39 4.36 -2.39
CA VAL A 60 5.36 3.02 -2.99
C VAL A 60 5.36 3.14 -4.50
N LYS A 61 6.31 2.48 -5.15
CA LYS A 61 6.32 2.28 -6.61
C LYS A 61 5.78 0.89 -6.92
N GLY A 62 4.78 0.81 -7.78
CA GLY A 62 4.14 -0.47 -8.06
C GLY A 62 3.29 -0.49 -9.31
N LEU A 63 2.70 -1.65 -9.58
CA LEU A 63 1.83 -1.87 -10.72
C LEU A 63 0.38 -1.73 -10.31
N VAL A 64 -0.38 -0.95 -11.08
CA VAL A 64 -1.84 -0.88 -10.90
C VAL A 64 -2.45 -2.25 -11.16
N LYS A 65 -3.25 -2.72 -10.20
CA LYS A 65 -4.02 -3.96 -10.29
C LYS A 65 -5.51 -3.64 -10.26
N PRO A 66 -6.37 -4.61 -10.68
CA PRO A 66 -7.80 -4.47 -10.50
C PRO A 66 -8.14 -4.11 -9.05
N PRO A 67 -9.08 -3.16 -8.82
CA PRO A 67 -9.43 -2.72 -7.48
C PRO A 67 -10.05 -3.87 -6.68
N LEU A 68 -9.65 -4.00 -5.42
CA LEU A 68 -10.19 -4.97 -4.48
C LEU A 68 -11.30 -4.35 -3.62
N SER A 69 -12.14 -5.20 -3.05
CA SER A 69 -13.21 -4.75 -2.14
C SER A 69 -12.67 -4.65 -0.71
N CYS A 70 -12.53 -3.43 -0.20
CA CYS A 70 -12.17 -3.17 1.19
C CYS A 70 -13.39 -2.57 1.91
N LYS A 71 -13.91 -3.26 2.94
CA LYS A 71 -15.11 -2.85 3.69
C LYS A 71 -16.33 -2.56 2.79
N GLY A 72 -16.52 -3.37 1.75
CA GLY A 72 -17.64 -3.21 0.80
C GLY A 72 -17.49 -2.08 -0.21
N LYS A 73 -16.35 -1.37 -0.26
CA LYS A 73 -16.03 -0.35 -1.26
C LYS A 73 -14.94 -0.84 -2.21
N LYS A 74 -15.04 -0.48 -3.50
CA LYS A 74 -13.95 -0.70 -4.46
C LYS A 74 -12.80 0.23 -4.13
N THR A 75 -11.65 -0.34 -3.79
CA THR A 75 -10.46 0.39 -3.35
C THR A 75 -9.35 0.16 -4.36
N PRO A 76 -8.63 1.22 -4.78
CA PRO A 76 -7.50 1.07 -5.69
C PRO A 76 -6.47 0.12 -5.09
N THR A 77 -5.81 -0.67 -5.95
CA THR A 77 -4.88 -1.73 -5.53
C THR A 77 -3.61 -1.66 -6.35
N ILE A 78 -2.48 -1.77 -5.67
CA ILE A 78 -1.15 -1.68 -6.25
C ILE A 78 -0.33 -2.88 -5.80
N GLU A 79 0.28 -3.57 -6.76
CA GLU A 79 1.31 -4.57 -6.47
C GLU A 79 2.65 -3.87 -6.28
N ILE A 80 3.19 -3.94 -5.06
CA ILE A 80 4.44 -3.27 -4.69
C ILE A 80 5.59 -3.86 -5.49
N LYS A 81 6.35 -2.99 -6.15
CA LYS A 81 7.65 -3.33 -6.75
C LYS A 81 8.80 -2.78 -5.93
N ASP A 82 8.62 -1.59 -5.38
CA ASP A 82 9.60 -0.94 -4.52
C ASP A 82 8.93 0.07 -3.59
N PHE A 83 9.63 0.50 -2.54
CA PHE A 83 9.14 1.54 -1.64
C PHE A 83 10.30 2.33 -1.03
N THR A 84 10.02 3.58 -0.68
CA THR A 84 10.98 4.48 -0.03
C THR A 84 10.31 5.09 1.19
N LEU A 85 10.99 5.02 2.33
CA LEU A 85 10.54 5.66 3.57
C LEU A 85 10.73 7.17 3.43
N ILE A 86 9.70 7.95 3.75
CA ILE A 86 9.85 9.40 3.90
C ILE A 86 10.33 9.62 5.33
N GLU A 87 11.65 9.75 5.48
CA GLU A 87 12.23 10.21 6.73
C GLU A 87 11.89 11.69 6.88
N ASN A 88 10.89 11.99 7.72
CA ASN A 88 10.81 13.31 8.33
C ASN A 88 12.05 13.42 9.23
N THR A 89 13.09 14.05 8.70
CA THR A 89 14.32 14.37 9.42
C THR A 89 14.00 15.40 10.50
N ASP A 90 13.36 14.96 11.59
CA ASP A 90 13.48 15.60 12.88
C ASP A 90 14.69 14.98 13.57
N ARG A 91 15.88 15.35 13.08
CA ARG A 91 17.10 15.34 13.89
C ARG A 91 17.29 16.76 14.42
N GLY A 92 16.37 17.17 15.28
CA GLY A 92 16.67 18.12 16.33
C GLY A 92 17.14 17.33 17.55
N ASP A 93 18.45 17.21 17.73
CA ASP A 93 19.22 17.45 18.97
C ASP A 93 20.69 17.04 18.76
#